data_AF-A0A2V8CC50-F1
#
_entry.id   AF-A0A2V8CC50-F1
#
_cell.length_a   1.000
_cell.length_b   1.000
_cell.length_c   1.000
_cell.angle_alpha   90.00
_cell.angle_beta   90.00
_cell.angle_gamma   90.00
#
_symmetry.space_group_name_H-M   'P 1'
#
loop_
_entity.id
_entity.type
_entity.pdbx_description
1 polymer ?
#
loop_
_entity_poly.entity_id
_entity_poly.type
_entity_poly.pdbx_seq_one_letter_code
_entity_poly.pdbx_strand_id
1 'polypeptide(L)'
;MRGFARGVVKSLITTVIFFVLLEGALRGAYVVRNSFVRLVPLPYSVGDEYGPIPPWLDRLLLLAPDDTLIWHVVPNVERTYVDIFSPVRSEEDRIALLRRFVPTLPPEFRLNPTWHISINSKGFRTGEFGVKAPGVVRIA
;
A
#
# COMPACT_ATOMS: atom_id res chain seq x y z
N MET A 1 18.68 36.14 -28.88
CA MET A 1 19.06 34.94 -28.09
C MET A 1 18.74 35.04 -26.60
N ARG A 2 19.12 36.12 -25.87
CA ARG A 2 18.85 36.26 -24.42
C ARG A 2 17.35 36.18 -24.02
N GLY A 3 16.45 36.81 -24.79
CA GLY A 3 15.01 36.76 -24.52
C GLY A 3 14.39 35.37 -24.69
N PHE A 4 14.83 34.63 -25.71
CA PHE A 4 14.42 33.24 -25.95
C PHE A 4 14.88 32.31 -24.82
N ALA A 5 16.16 32.37 -24.43
CA ALA A 5 16.69 31.58 -23.33
C ALA A 5 15.96 31.86 -22.00
N ARG A 6 15.64 33.13 -21.71
CA ARG A 6 14.86 33.51 -20.52
C ARG A 6 13.43 32.96 -20.57
N GLY A 7 12.81 32.92 -21.74
CA GLY A 7 11.51 32.29 -21.96
C GLY A 7 11.53 30.79 -21.69
N VAL A 8 12.55 30.09 -22.21
CA VAL A 8 12.75 28.65 -21.97
C VAL A 8 12.96 28.34 -20.49
N VAL A 9 13.83 29.10 -19.81
CA VAL A 9 14.08 28.94 -18.37
C VAL A 9 12.82 29.21 -17.56
N LYS A 10 12.06 30.26 -17.89
CA LYS A 10 10.78 30.55 -17.22
C LYS A 10 9.76 29.44 -17.43
N SER A 11 9.68 28.87 -18.64
CA SER A 11 8.80 27.74 -18.94
C SER A 11 9.19 26.53 -18.09
N LEU A 12 10.48 26.18 -18.07
CA LEU A 12 10.98 25.05 -17.29
C LEU A 12 10.68 25.21 -15.80
N ILE A 13 10.97 26.39 -15.23
CA ILE A 13 10.67 26.68 -13.81
C ILE A 13 9.18 26.53 -13.53
N THR A 14 8.31 27.11 -14.38
CA THR A 14 6.86 27.00 -14.21
C THR A 14 6.40 25.55 -14.26
N THR A 15 6.92 24.75 -15.20
CA THR A 15 6.62 23.32 -15.32
C THR A 15 7.04 22.54 -14.07
N VAL A 16 8.26 22.78 -13.56
CA VAL A 16 8.74 22.15 -12.33
C VAL A 16 7.84 22.50 -11.14
N ILE A 17 7.50 23.79 -10.97
CA ILE A 17 6.61 24.24 -9.89
C ILE A 17 5.25 23.54 -10.00
N PHE A 18 4.68 23.47 -11.20
CA PHE A 18 3.40 22.80 -11.43
C PHE A 18 3.44 21.32 -11.02
N PHE A 19 4.47 20.57 -11.41
CA PHE A 19 4.60 19.17 -11.03
C PHE A 19 4.85 18.98 -9.52
N VAL A 20 5.61 19.87 -8.88
CA VAL A 20 5.80 19.84 -7.42
C VAL A 20 4.47 20.07 -6.69
N LEU A 21 3.65 21.02 -7.14
CA LEU A 21 2.33 21.26 -6.56
C LEU A 21 1.40 20.05 -6.77
N LEU A 22 1.42 19.45 -7.95
CA LEU A 22 0.60 18.28 -8.26
C LEU A 22 1.01 17.05 -7.43
N GLU A 23 2.31 16.78 -7.32
CA GLU A 23 2.87 15.71 -6.46
C GLU A 23 2.54 15.97 -4.99
N GLY A 24 2.63 17.22 -4.53
CA GLY A 24 2.23 17.62 -3.19
C GLY A 24 0.75 17.38 -2.91
N ALA A 25 -0.12 17.75 -3.85
CA ALA A 25 -1.56 17.48 -3.76
C ALA A 25 -1.86 15.97 -3.73
N LEU A 26 -1.17 15.19 -4.58
CA LEU A 26 -1.31 13.74 -4.62
C LEU A 26 -0.90 13.09 -3.28
N ARG A 27 0.29 13.45 -2.76
CA ARG A 27 0.75 12.99 -1.45
C ARG A 27 -0.21 13.37 -0.34
N GLY A 28 -0.69 14.62 -0.34
CA GLY A 28 -1.69 15.10 0.62
C GLY A 28 -2.96 14.25 0.59
N ALA A 29 -3.50 13.97 -0.60
CA ALA A 29 -4.68 13.13 -0.76
C ALA A 29 -4.46 11.71 -0.21
N TYR A 30 -3.30 11.10 -0.46
CA TYR A 30 -2.97 9.77 0.07
C TYR A 30 -2.72 9.77 1.58
N VAL A 31 -2.14 10.82 2.16
CA VAL A 31 -1.99 10.96 3.62
C VAL A 31 -3.37 11.02 4.28
N VAL A 32 -4.26 11.86 3.75
CA VAL A 32 -5.64 11.97 4.23
C VAL A 32 -6.34 10.62 4.09
N ARG A 33 -6.28 9.99 2.91
CA ARG A 33 -6.83 8.64 2.68
C ARG A 33 -6.35 7.62 3.71
N ASN A 34 -5.03 7.54 3.91
CA ASN A 34 -4.42 6.52 4.77
C ASN A 34 -4.80 6.73 6.24
N SER A 35 -5.09 7.97 6.67
CA SER A 35 -5.60 8.23 8.02
C SER A 35 -6.98 7.61 8.31
N PHE A 36 -7.77 7.31 7.27
CA PHE A 36 -9.06 6.62 7.40
C PHE A 36 -8.93 5.08 7.34
N VAL A 37 -7.79 4.54 6.90
CA VAL A 37 -7.57 3.09 6.79
C VAL A 37 -7.35 2.52 8.19
N ARG A 38 -8.39 1.89 8.75
CA ARG A 38 -8.27 1.10 10.00
C ARG A 38 -8.21 -0.40 9.73
N LEU A 39 -8.81 -0.83 8.63
CA LEU A 39 -8.91 -2.22 8.21
C LEU A 39 -8.58 -2.30 6.72
N VAL A 40 -7.70 -3.23 6.35
CA VAL A 40 -7.37 -3.47 4.95
C VAL A 40 -8.18 -4.68 4.49
N PRO A 41 -8.99 -4.56 3.42
CA PRO A 41 -9.62 -5.73 2.84
C PRO A 41 -8.51 -6.67 2.37
N LEU A 42 -8.51 -7.92 2.85
CA LEU A 42 -7.62 -8.92 2.29
C LEU A 42 -8.11 -9.21 0.86
N PRO A 43 -7.29 -9.10 -0.19
CA PRO A 43 -7.69 -9.57 -1.49
C PRO A 43 -7.04 -10.92 -1.78
N TYR A 44 -7.84 -11.98 -1.92
CA TYR A 44 -7.41 -13.28 -2.46
C TYR A 44 -7.41 -13.30 -3.99
N SER A 45 -7.70 -12.18 -4.66
CA SER A 45 -7.57 -12.12 -6.12
C SER A 45 -6.09 -12.02 -6.51
N VAL A 46 -5.51 -13.19 -6.74
CA VAL A 46 -4.24 -13.34 -7.46
C VAL A 46 -4.47 -12.82 -8.88
N GLY A 47 -3.81 -11.72 -9.24
CA GLY A 47 -3.86 -11.15 -10.60
C GLY A 47 -4.73 -9.91 -10.79
N ASP A 48 -5.43 -9.42 -9.75
CA ASP A 48 -6.12 -8.13 -9.85
C ASP A 48 -5.11 -6.97 -9.72
N GLU A 49 -4.87 -6.27 -10.83
CA GLU A 49 -4.13 -5.01 -10.81
C GLU A 49 -5.04 -3.90 -10.25
N TYR A 50 -4.70 -3.39 -9.07
CA TYR A 50 -5.38 -2.26 -8.41
C TYR A 50 -5.19 -0.91 -9.11
N GLY A 51 -4.79 -0.92 -10.38
CA GLY A 51 -4.35 0.24 -11.14
C GLY A 51 -2.97 0.74 -10.70
N PRO A 52 -2.49 1.84 -11.32
CA PRO A 52 -1.19 2.41 -11.00
C PRO A 52 -1.20 2.94 -9.55
N ILE A 53 -0.35 2.37 -8.71
CA ILE A 53 -0.08 2.85 -7.36
C ILE A 53 1.16 3.77 -7.42
N PRO A 54 1.15 4.96 -6.80
CA PRO A 54 2.33 5.81 -6.76
C PRO A 54 3.53 5.05 -6.17
N PRO A 55 4.74 5.18 -6.74
CA PRO A 55 5.89 4.37 -6.34
C PRO A 55 6.35 4.63 -4.90
N TRP A 56 5.97 5.77 -4.33
CA TRP A 56 6.24 6.17 -2.96
C TRP A 56 5.17 5.72 -1.95
N LEU A 57 4.04 5.18 -2.42
CA LEU A 57 3.02 4.65 -1.52
C LEU A 57 3.46 3.25 -1.10
N ASP A 58 3.82 3.10 0.17
CA ASP A 58 4.14 1.80 0.75
C ASP A 58 3.03 0.80 0.40
N ARG A 59 3.44 -0.36 -0.11
CA ARG A 59 2.53 -1.40 -0.58
C ARG A 59 1.54 -1.70 0.56
N LEU A 60 0.25 -1.41 0.33
CA LEU A 60 -0.85 -1.82 1.22
C LEU A 60 -0.99 -3.35 1.28
N LEU A 61 -0.25 -4.03 0.41
CA LEU A 61 -0.18 -5.46 0.28
C LEU A 61 0.74 -6.04 1.36
N LEU A 62 0.35 -7.21 1.87
CA LEU A 62 1.21 -8.06 2.70
C LEU A 62 2.34 -8.70 1.86
N LEU A 63 2.07 -8.89 0.57
CA LEU A 63 2.93 -9.55 -0.39
C LEU A 63 3.31 -8.59 -1.51
N ALA A 64 4.55 -8.69 -1.94
CA ALA A 64 5.18 -7.86 -2.94
C ALA A 64 5.72 -8.76 -4.06
N PRO A 65 5.59 -8.39 -5.35
CA PRO A 65 6.24 -9.16 -6.42
C PRO A 65 7.74 -9.31 -6.18
N ASP A 66 8.25 -10.50 -6.48
CA ASP A 66 9.67 -10.87 -6.38
C ASP A 66 10.11 -11.57 -7.67
N ASP A 67 11.22 -11.11 -8.25
CA ASP A 67 11.71 -11.64 -9.53
C ASP A 67 12.24 -13.09 -9.43
N THR A 68 12.50 -13.58 -8.21
CA THR A 68 13.05 -14.91 -7.94
C THR A 68 12.03 -15.88 -7.35
N LEU A 69 11.20 -15.41 -6.43
CA LEU A 69 10.23 -16.23 -5.67
C LEU A 69 8.78 -15.96 -6.08
N ILE A 70 8.55 -15.18 -7.15
CA ILE A 70 7.25 -14.65 -7.60
C ILE A 70 6.68 -13.61 -6.61
N TRP A 71 6.73 -13.89 -5.30
CA TRP A 71 6.31 -13.00 -4.23
C TRP A 71 7.22 -13.07 -3.00
N HIS A 72 7.35 -11.98 -2.27
CA HIS A 72 7.95 -11.93 -0.93
C HIS A 72 7.04 -11.17 0.05
N VAL A 73 7.20 -11.46 1.34
CA VAL A 73 6.49 -10.76 2.42
C VAL A 73 7.15 -9.41 2.67
N VAL A 74 6.35 -8.35 2.80
CA VAL A 74 6.84 -7.01 3.13
C VAL A 74 7.19 -6.94 4.63
N PRO A 75 8.42 -6.54 5.02
CA PRO A 75 8.81 -6.42 6.43
C PRO A 75 8.19 -5.17 7.08
N ASN A 76 8.22 -5.13 8.42
CA ASN A 76 7.71 -4.00 9.23
C ASN A 76 6.23 -3.65 8.96
N VAL A 77 5.41 -4.67 8.75
CA VAL A 77 3.97 -4.50 8.51
C VAL A 77 3.21 -4.78 9.79
N GLU A 78 2.42 -3.82 10.26
CA GLU A 78 1.46 -4.02 11.35
C GLU A 78 0.07 -3.56 10.89
N ARG A 79 -0.82 -4.53 10.60
CA ARG A 79 -2.11 -4.26 9.98
C ARG A 79 -3.18 -5.24 10.44
N THR A 80 -4.41 -4.75 10.53
CA THR A 80 -5.58 -5.60 10.76
C THR A 80 -6.34 -5.75 9.45
N TYR A 81 -6.47 -7.00 9.01
CA TYR A 81 -7.23 -7.38 7.83
C TYR A 81 -8.65 -7.76 8.25
N VAL A 82 -9.63 -7.43 7.42
CA VAL A 82 -11.01 -7.90 7.59
C VAL A 82 -11.32 -8.90 6.49
N ASP A 83 -11.90 -10.03 6.86
CA ASP A 83 -12.33 -11.03 5.90
C ASP A 83 -13.56 -10.50 5.15
N ILE A 84 -13.43 -10.26 3.85
CA ILE A 84 -14.53 -9.81 2.98
C ILE A 84 -15.01 -10.92 2.04
N PHE A 85 -14.56 -12.17 2.23
CA PHE A 85 -14.86 -13.30 1.32
C PHE A 85 -16.16 -14.04 1.60
N SER A 86 -16.98 -13.53 2.52
CA SER A 86 -18.35 -14.01 2.73
C SER A 86 -19.37 -13.12 2.00
N PRO A 87 -20.32 -13.73 1.27
CA PRO A 87 -20.38 -13.74 -0.18
C PRO A 87 -20.61 -12.35 -0.77
N VAL A 88 -19.67 -11.90 -1.59
CA VAL A 88 -19.92 -10.80 -2.52
C VAL A 88 -20.83 -11.35 -3.62
N ARG A 89 -22.02 -10.77 -3.80
CA ARG A 89 -23.07 -11.33 -4.68
C ARG A 89 -22.71 -11.28 -6.16
N SER A 90 -21.81 -10.39 -6.55
CA SER A 90 -21.34 -10.20 -7.92
C SER A 90 -19.86 -9.82 -7.96
N GLU A 91 -19.21 -10.02 -9.11
CA GLU A 91 -17.85 -9.55 -9.35
C GLU A 91 -17.75 -8.01 -9.35
N GLU A 92 -18.81 -7.33 -9.78
CA GLU A 92 -18.93 -5.87 -9.81
C GLU A 92 -18.90 -5.27 -8.41
N ASP A 93 -19.61 -5.87 -7.45
CA ASP A 93 -19.59 -5.45 -6.05
C ASP A 93 -18.19 -5.61 -5.42
N ARG A 94 -17.46 -6.66 -5.82
CA ARG A 94 -16.08 -6.92 -5.38
C ARG A 94 -15.17 -5.81 -5.89
N ILE A 95 -15.26 -5.51 -7.19
CA ILE A 95 -14.47 -4.44 -7.83
C ILE A 95 -14.82 -3.07 -7.23
N ALA A 96 -16.09 -2.80 -6.96
CA ALA A 96 -16.55 -1.55 -6.37
C ALA A 96 -16.02 -1.35 -4.95
N LEU A 97 -15.86 -2.42 -4.16
CA LEU A 97 -15.25 -2.36 -2.83
C LEU A 97 -13.74 -2.11 -2.92
N LEU A 98 -13.07 -2.78 -3.85
CA LEU A 98 -11.63 -2.72 -4.07
C LEU A 98 -11.15 -1.39 -4.70
N ARG A 99 -11.95 -0.77 -5.57
CA ARG A 99 -11.59 0.46 -6.30
C ARG A 99 -11.97 1.76 -5.59
N ARG A 100 -12.52 1.69 -4.37
CA ARG A 100 -12.85 2.90 -3.59
C ARG A 100 -11.57 3.63 -3.17
N PHE A 101 -11.46 4.89 -3.58
CA PHE A 101 -10.37 5.75 -3.13
C PHE A 101 -10.43 5.95 -1.62
N VAL A 102 -11.62 6.26 -1.08
CA VAL A 102 -11.85 6.38 0.37
C VAL A 102 -12.16 5.00 0.94
N PRO A 103 -11.30 4.46 1.82
CA PRO A 103 -11.42 3.11 2.34
C PRO A 103 -12.38 3.10 3.53
N THR A 104 -13.68 3.06 3.25
CA THR A 104 -14.71 2.83 4.27
C THR A 104 -15.17 1.38 4.23
N LEU A 105 -15.18 0.72 5.40
CA LEU A 105 -15.76 -0.62 5.52
C LEU A 105 -17.28 -0.51 5.40
N PRO A 106 -17.91 -1.16 4.40
CA PRO A 106 -19.35 -1.16 4.29
C PRO A 106 -20.02 -1.75 5.54
N PRO A 107 -21.20 -1.25 5.96
CA PRO A 107 -21.87 -1.69 7.19
C PRO A 107 -22.02 -3.21 7.33
N GLU A 108 -22.27 -3.90 6.21
CA GLU A 108 -22.45 -5.34 6.12
C GLU A 108 -21.23 -6.16 6.55
N PHE A 109 -20.02 -5.60 6.45
CA PHE A 109 -18.78 -6.29 6.82
C PHE A 109 -18.27 -5.94 8.22
N ARG A 110 -18.96 -5.08 8.98
CA ARG A 110 -18.50 -4.63 10.31
C ARG A 110 -18.42 -5.75 11.35
N LEU A 111 -19.20 -6.81 11.16
CA LEU A 111 -19.24 -7.97 12.05
C LEU A 111 -18.34 -9.11 11.57
N ASN A 112 -17.64 -8.93 10.45
CA ASN A 112 -16.79 -9.97 9.89
C ASN A 112 -15.55 -10.19 10.78
N PRO A 113 -15.01 -11.42 10.79
CA PRO A 113 -13.80 -11.70 11.52
C PRO A 113 -12.65 -10.83 11.00
N THR A 114 -11.79 -10.44 11.94
CA THR A 114 -10.59 -9.66 11.64
C THR A 114 -9.35 -10.45 12.02
N TRP A 115 -8.29 -10.26 11.24
CA TRP A 115 -6.98 -10.88 11.45
C TRP A 115 -5.92 -9.81 11.60
N HIS A 116 -5.34 -9.74 12.80
CA HIS A 116 -4.19 -8.89 13.03
C HIS A 116 -2.92 -9.59 12.54
N ILE A 117 -2.16 -8.90 11.69
CA ILE A 117 -0.89 -9.37 11.14
C ILE A 117 0.20 -8.38 11.53
N SER A 118 1.22 -8.90 12.20
CA SER A 118 2.46 -8.20 12.50
C SER A 118 3.62 -8.95 11.84
N ILE A 119 4.43 -8.26 11.06
CA ILE A 119 5.63 -8.77 10.37
C ILE A 119 6.82 -7.95 10.83
N ASN A 120 7.83 -8.63 11.38
CA ASN A 120 9.05 -7.99 11.87
C ASN A 120 9.97 -7.52 10.73
N SER A 121 11.07 -6.88 11.11
CA SER A 121 12.10 -6.36 10.21
C SER A 121 12.75 -7.41 9.28
N LYS A 122 12.60 -8.70 9.60
CA LYS A 122 13.13 -9.84 8.84
C LYS A 122 12.07 -10.58 8.03
N GLY A 123 10.81 -10.13 8.04
CA GLY A 123 9.73 -10.77 7.28
C GLY A 123 9.01 -11.91 7.99
N PHE A 124 9.21 -12.09 9.31
CA PHE A 124 8.58 -13.15 10.09
C PHE A 124 7.40 -12.63 10.93
N ARG A 125 6.42 -13.49 11.21
CA ARG A 125 5.24 -13.18 12.06
C ARG A 125 5.53 -13.20 13.56
N THR A 126 6.78 -13.42 13.94
CA THR A 126 7.22 -13.40 15.34
C THR A 126 7.66 -11.99 15.74
N GLY A 127 7.89 -11.76 17.03
CA GLY A 127 8.51 -10.53 17.49
C GLY A 127 9.90 -10.28 16.89
N GLU A 128 10.45 -9.10 17.15
CA GLU A 128 11.79 -8.75 16.71
C GLU A 128 12.85 -9.70 17.29
N PHE A 129 13.81 -10.03 16.45
CA PHE A 129 14.88 -10.93 16.81
C PHE A 129 15.93 -10.19 17.65
N GLY A 130 16.07 -10.60 18.91
CA GLY A 130 17.19 -10.16 19.76
C GLY A 130 18.55 -10.60 19.20
N VAL A 131 19.62 -9.97 19.69
CA VAL A 131 21.00 -10.25 19.31
C VAL A 131 21.31 -11.75 19.42
N LYS A 132 21.89 -12.32 18.37
CA LYS A 132 22.21 -13.74 18.30
C LYS A 132 23.45 -14.03 19.15
N ALA A 133 23.35 -14.99 20.07
CA ALA A 133 24.50 -15.45 20.84
C ALA A 133 25.52 -16.21 19.95
N PRO A 134 26.83 -16.10 20.23
CA PRO A 134 27.86 -16.85 19.50
C PRO A 134 27.61 -18.37 19.56
N GLY A 135 27.86 -19.08 18.45
CA GLY A 135 27.75 -20.54 18.38
C GLY A 135 26.32 -21.12 18.30
N VAL A 136 25.28 -20.28 18.33
CA VAL A 136 23.89 -20.75 18.25
C VAL A 136 23.37 -20.67 16.81
N VAL A 137 22.46 -21.56 16.42
CA VAL A 137 21.65 -21.44 15.19
C VAL A 137 20.20 -21.16 15.61
N ARG A 138 19.57 -20.14 15.02
CA ARG A 138 18.16 -19.82 15.26
C ARG A 138 17.36 -20.33 14.06
N ILE A 139 16.35 -21.15 14.34
CA ILE A 139 15.36 -21.61 13.37
C ILE A 139 14.09 -20.82 13.67
N ALA A 140 13.53 -20.17 12.66
CA ALA A 140 12.32 -19.35 12.72
C ALA A 140 11.34 -19.79 11.63
#